data_AF-A0A1J5KBJ1-F1
#
_entry.id   AF-A0A1J5KBJ1-F1
#
_cell.length_a   1.000
_cell.length_b   1.000
_cell.length_c   1.000
_cell.angle_alpha   90.00
_cell.angle_beta   90.00
_cell.angle_gamma   90.00
#
_symmetry.space_group_name_H-M   'P 1'
#
loop_
_entity.id
_entity.type
_entity.pdbx_description
1 polymer ?
#
loop_
_entity_poly.entity_id
_entity_poly.type
_entity_poly.pdbx_seq_one_letter_code
_entity_poly.pdbx_strand_id
1 'polypeptide(L)'
;MSLQQRAPLESRTFKFKDPHMEFYCPLCGTQRAVVTNPHLNLKNYFQMTLITVAITACLSPVMGMKGIFSFFIVWACFEAALRLNFRKEVPCPHCGFDAAWYKKDVNVAREKVDEFWKVRNTDDDVSLEHTHNSDFVSEQNYEEDSVSY
;
A
#
# COMPACT_ATOMS: atom_id res chain seq x y z
N MET A 1 12.71 26.26 -11.39
CA MET A 1 12.11 25.05 -10.79
C MET A 1 13.22 24.01 -10.75
N SER A 2 13.97 23.97 -9.65
CA SER A 2 15.13 23.10 -9.48
C SER A 2 14.68 21.64 -9.52
N LEU A 3 15.20 20.88 -10.50
CA LEU A 3 15.06 19.44 -10.56
C LEU A 3 15.92 18.84 -9.44
N GLN A 4 15.41 18.85 -8.21
CA GLN A 4 16.01 18.10 -7.12
C GLN A 4 15.93 16.62 -7.50
N GLN A 5 17.09 16.00 -7.68
CA GLN A 5 17.29 14.69 -8.27
C GLN A 5 16.78 13.60 -7.32
N ARG A 6 15.45 13.45 -7.24
CA ARG A 6 14.76 12.38 -6.51
C ARG A 6 15.05 11.07 -7.25
N ALA A 7 15.96 10.24 -6.75
CA ALA A 7 16.32 8.95 -7.34
C ALA A 7 15.23 7.90 -6.99
N PRO A 8 14.27 7.59 -7.89
CA PRO A 8 13.07 6.85 -7.50
C PRO A 8 13.21 5.32 -7.62
N LEU A 9 14.30 4.82 -8.20
CA LEU A 9 14.46 3.43 -8.58
C LEU A 9 15.62 2.79 -7.83
N GLU A 10 15.39 2.47 -6.56
CA GLU A 10 16.33 1.69 -5.75
C GLU A 10 16.00 0.19 -5.78
N SER A 11 14.73 -0.16 -6.07
CA SER A 11 14.26 -1.54 -6.12
C SER A 11 13.77 -1.96 -7.51
N ARG A 12 14.02 -3.24 -7.85
CA ARG A 12 13.57 -3.86 -9.10
C ARG A 12 12.05 -4.01 -9.08
N THR A 13 11.38 -3.48 -10.11
CA THR A 13 9.94 -3.69 -10.29
C THR A 13 9.65 -5.16 -10.56
N PHE A 14 8.84 -5.79 -9.70
CA PHE A 14 8.35 -7.15 -9.93
C PHE A 14 7.35 -7.16 -11.09
N LYS A 15 7.59 -8.03 -12.08
CA LYS A 15 6.66 -8.26 -13.18
C LYS A 15 5.56 -9.20 -12.71
N PHE A 16 4.32 -8.73 -12.68
CA PHE A 16 3.17 -9.58 -12.37
C PHE A 16 2.86 -10.50 -13.55
N LYS A 17 2.43 -11.73 -13.24
CA LYS A 17 2.21 -12.78 -14.25
C LYS A 17 0.92 -12.56 -15.06
N ASP A 18 -0.11 -12.00 -14.45
CA ASP A 18 -1.43 -11.77 -15.08
C ASP A 18 -2.04 -10.45 -14.58
N PRO A 19 -1.54 -9.30 -15.06
CA PRO A 19 -2.04 -7.99 -14.66
C PRO A 19 -3.32 -7.64 -15.43
N HIS A 20 -4.34 -7.14 -14.74
CA HIS A 20 -5.58 -6.73 -15.40
C HIS A 20 -5.39 -5.44 -16.21
N MET A 21 -4.56 -4.52 -15.71
CA MET A 21 -4.19 -3.30 -16.43
C MET A 21 -2.73 -2.97 -16.19
N GLU A 22 -2.00 -2.63 -17.25
CA GLU A 22 -0.64 -2.11 -17.20
C GLU A 22 -0.63 -0.63 -17.58
N PHE A 23 0.12 0.18 -16.83
CA PHE A 23 0.30 1.60 -17.12
C PHE A 23 1.67 2.08 -16.65
N TYR A 24 2.12 3.22 -17.16
CA TYR A 24 3.37 3.85 -16.72
C TYR A 24 3.08 5.03 -15.80
N CYS A 25 3.88 5.18 -14.75
CA CYS A 25 3.80 6.37 -13.91
C CYS A 25 4.33 7.58 -14.67
N PRO A 26 3.58 8.69 -14.81
CA PRO A 26 4.02 9.86 -15.57
C PRO A 26 5.17 10.61 -14.89
N LEU A 27 5.36 10.44 -13.57
CA LEU A 27 6.38 11.16 -12.81
C LEU A 27 7.73 10.42 -12.78
N CYS A 28 7.73 9.11 -12.51
CA CYS A 28 8.96 8.32 -12.40
C CYS A 28 9.19 7.34 -13.56
N GLY A 29 8.27 7.25 -14.52
CA GLY A 29 8.39 6.36 -15.68
C GLY A 29 8.26 4.86 -15.36
N THR A 30 8.01 4.50 -14.11
CA THR A 30 7.95 3.09 -13.68
C THR A 30 6.70 2.40 -14.22
N GLN A 31 6.87 1.19 -14.78
CA GLN A 31 5.76 0.32 -15.20
C GLN A 31 5.01 -0.19 -13.96
N ARG A 32 3.68 -0.09 -13.99
CA ARG A 32 2.78 -0.53 -12.93
C ARG A 32 1.69 -1.41 -13.49
N ALA A 33 1.28 -2.37 -12.68
CA ALA A 33 0.20 -3.28 -12.97
C ALA A 33 -0.83 -3.21 -11.84
N VAL A 34 -2.10 -3.04 -12.19
CA VAL A 34 -3.21 -3.25 -11.26
C VAL A 34 -3.66 -4.70 -11.40
N VAL A 35 -3.60 -5.44 -10.30
CA VAL A 35 -4.00 -6.85 -10.26
C VAL A 35 -5.47 -6.95 -9.86
N THR A 36 -5.96 -6.04 -9.03
CA THR A 36 -7.34 -6.05 -8.57
C THR A 36 -8.32 -5.63 -9.66
N ASN A 37 -9.31 -6.49 -9.90
CA ASN A 37 -10.45 -6.21 -10.76
C ASN A 37 -11.50 -5.36 -10.02
N PRO A 38 -11.95 -4.23 -10.58
CA PRO A 38 -12.99 -3.41 -9.96
C PRO A 38 -14.40 -4.05 -10.10
N HIS A 39 -14.54 -5.08 -10.92
CA HIS A 39 -15.80 -5.77 -11.17
C HIS A 39 -15.94 -7.03 -10.32
N LEU A 40 -17.18 -7.30 -9.90
CA LEU A 40 -17.53 -8.49 -9.11
C LEU A 40 -17.52 -9.73 -10.01
N ASN A 41 -16.66 -10.70 -9.68
CA ASN A 41 -16.62 -12.00 -10.36
C ASN A 41 -17.72 -12.94 -9.81
N LEU A 42 -18.10 -13.96 -10.56
CA LEU A 42 -19.12 -14.94 -10.16
C LEU A 42 -18.76 -15.64 -8.83
N LYS A 43 -17.46 -15.91 -8.61
CA LYS A 43 -16.95 -16.47 -7.34
C LYS A 43 -17.23 -15.54 -6.16
N ASN A 44 -17.13 -14.22 -6.36
CA ASN A 44 -17.41 -13.23 -5.33
C ASN A 44 -18.89 -13.23 -4.95
N TYR A 45 -19.79 -13.36 -5.94
CA TYR A 45 -21.22 -13.50 -5.68
C TYR A 45 -21.54 -14.76 -4.88
N PHE A 46 -20.90 -15.89 -5.19
CA PHE A 46 -21.07 -17.11 -4.41
C PHE A 46 -20.62 -16.93 -2.95
N GLN A 47 -19.45 -16.30 -2.74
CA GLN A 47 -18.94 -15.99 -1.40
C GLN A 47 -19.88 -15.04 -0.63
N MET A 48 -20.38 -13.98 -1.28
CA MET A 48 -21.35 -13.06 -0.67
C MET A 48 -22.63 -13.77 -0.24
N THR A 49 -23.16 -14.66 -1.08
CA THR A 49 -24.36 -15.44 -0.76
C THR A 49 -24.14 -16.35 0.44
N LEU A 50 -23.02 -17.10 0.48
CA LEU A 50 -22.70 -17.97 1.61
C LEU A 50 -22.55 -17.19 2.93
N ILE A 51 -21.84 -16.06 2.90
CA ILE A 51 -21.67 -15.19 4.08
C ILE A 51 -23.02 -14.62 4.53
N THR A 52 -23.86 -14.18 3.59
CA THR A 52 -25.19 -13.65 3.91
C THR A 52 -26.07 -14.71 4.57
N VAL A 53 -26.08 -15.94 4.06
CA VAL A 53 -26.83 -17.05 4.66
C VAL A 53 -26.31 -17.38 6.05
N ALA A 54 -24.99 -17.45 6.24
CA ALA A 54 -24.39 -17.69 7.55
C ALA A 54 -24.74 -16.60 8.57
N ILE A 55 -24.64 -15.32 8.18
CA ILE A 55 -25.02 -14.18 9.02
C ILE A 55 -26.51 -14.23 9.35
N THR A 56 -27.36 -14.48 8.34
CA THR A 56 -28.82 -14.56 8.55
C THR A 56 -29.19 -15.70 9.50
N ALA A 57 -28.53 -16.87 9.38
CA ALA A 57 -28.74 -18.00 10.28
C ALA A 57 -28.32 -17.67 11.72
N CYS A 58 -27.16 -17.03 11.90
CA CYS A 58 -26.69 -16.59 13.21
C CYS A 58 -27.58 -15.50 13.84
N LEU A 59 -28.14 -14.60 13.04
CA LEU A 59 -29.04 -13.53 13.51
C LEU A 59 -30.50 -13.97 13.62
N SER A 60 -30.87 -15.16 13.12
CA SER A 60 -32.24 -15.67 13.13
C SER A 60 -32.90 -15.69 14.51
N PRO A 61 -32.25 -16.07 15.64
CA PRO A 61 -32.91 -16.07 16.95
C PRO A 61 -33.19 -14.66 17.48
N VAL A 62 -32.48 -13.63 17.00
CA VAL A 62 -32.61 -12.26 17.50
C VAL A 62 -33.54 -11.41 16.63
N MET A 63 -33.43 -11.52 15.30
CA MET A 63 -34.11 -10.60 14.37
C MET A 63 -35.22 -11.24 13.51
N GLY A 64 -35.37 -12.57 13.53
CA GLY A 64 -36.37 -13.27 12.71
C GLY A 64 -36.33 -12.86 11.24
N MET A 65 -37.51 -12.58 10.63
CA MET A 65 -37.62 -12.18 9.22
C MET A 65 -36.91 -10.87 8.84
N LYS A 66 -36.52 -10.03 9.81
CA LYS A 66 -35.75 -8.80 9.54
C LYS A 66 -34.31 -9.08 9.09
N GLY A 67 -33.85 -10.34 9.23
CA GLY A 67 -32.54 -10.78 8.77
C GLY A 67 -32.30 -10.57 7.26
N ILE A 68 -33.34 -10.43 6.44
CA ILE A 68 -33.20 -10.11 5.00
C ILE A 68 -32.42 -8.80 4.76
N PHE A 69 -32.51 -7.83 5.68
CA PHE A 69 -31.76 -6.58 5.57
C PHE A 69 -30.23 -6.79 5.63
N SER A 70 -29.76 -7.90 6.23
CA SER A 70 -28.34 -8.25 6.30
C SER A 70 -27.70 -8.40 4.91
N PHE A 71 -28.47 -8.80 3.89
CA PHE A 71 -27.99 -8.89 2.52
C PHE A 71 -27.49 -7.55 1.98
N PHE A 72 -28.23 -6.46 2.20
CA PHE A 72 -27.82 -5.13 1.75
C PHE A 72 -26.54 -4.65 2.46
N ILE A 73 -26.40 -4.96 3.74
CA ILE A 73 -25.19 -4.63 4.50
C ILE A 73 -23.98 -5.40 3.97
N VAL A 74 -24.11 -6.73 3.78
CA VAL A 74 -23.03 -7.56 3.24
C VAL A 74 -22.63 -7.10 1.84
N TRP A 75 -23.60 -6.81 0.97
CA TRP A 75 -23.33 -6.27 -0.35
C TRP A 75 -22.58 -4.93 -0.25
N ALA A 76 -23.09 -3.96 0.50
CA ALA A 76 -22.45 -2.66 0.66
C ALA A 76 -21.01 -2.78 1.18
N CYS A 77 -20.77 -3.65 2.17
CA CYS A 77 -19.44 -3.95 2.68
C CYS A 77 -18.52 -4.52 1.60
N PHE A 78 -19.02 -5.45 0.79
CA PHE A 78 -18.23 -6.09 -0.25
C PHE A 78 -17.87 -5.12 -1.38
N GLU A 79 -18.82 -4.29 -1.82
CA GLU A 79 -18.58 -3.24 -2.81
C GLU A 79 -17.57 -2.20 -2.29
N ALA A 80 -17.71 -1.78 -1.03
CA ALA A 80 -16.76 -0.89 -0.38
C ALA A 80 -15.35 -1.51 -0.30
N ALA A 81 -15.25 -2.78 0.10
CA ALA A 81 -13.97 -3.48 0.20
C ALA A 81 -13.25 -3.58 -1.17
N LEU A 82 -13.97 -3.94 -2.24
CA LEU A 82 -13.39 -3.98 -3.59
C LEU A 82 -12.90 -2.60 -4.03
N ARG A 83 -13.73 -1.57 -3.82
CA ARG A 83 -13.38 -0.19 -4.18
C ARG A 83 -12.17 0.32 -3.39
N LEU A 84 -12.06 -0.03 -2.11
CA LEU A 84 -10.93 0.34 -1.26
C LEU A 84 -9.64 -0.39 -1.67
N ASN A 85 -9.72 -1.70 -1.94
CA ASN A 85 -8.56 -2.47 -2.39
C ASN A 85 -8.03 -1.94 -3.72
N PHE A 86 -8.90 -1.67 -4.68
CA PHE A 86 -8.51 -1.05 -5.95
C PHE A 86 -7.81 0.31 -5.71
N ARG A 87 -8.36 1.15 -4.82
CA ARG A 87 -7.79 2.47 -4.52
C ARG A 87 -6.42 2.41 -3.85
N LYS A 88 -6.09 1.34 -3.12
CA LYS A 88 -4.77 1.12 -2.51
C LYS A 88 -3.70 0.76 -3.55
N GLU A 89 -4.07 0.16 -4.69
CA GLU A 89 -3.13 -0.23 -5.74
C GLU A 89 -2.78 0.91 -6.73
N VAL A 90 -3.59 1.97 -6.78
CA VAL A 90 -3.38 3.13 -7.67
C VAL A 90 -2.12 3.95 -7.36
N PRO A 91 -1.82 4.35 -6.09
CA PRO A 91 -0.69 5.23 -5.80
C PRO A 91 0.68 4.58 -6.09
N CYS A 92 1.67 5.42 -6.39
CA CYS A 92 3.02 4.94 -6.70
C CYS A 92 3.79 4.58 -5.43
N PRO A 93 4.33 3.34 -5.31
CA PRO A 93 5.21 3.01 -4.20
C PRO A 93 6.60 3.66 -4.31
N HIS A 94 7.01 4.11 -5.49
CA HIS A 94 8.34 4.71 -5.71
C HIS A 94 8.37 6.23 -5.48
N CYS A 95 7.33 6.93 -5.91
CA CYS A 95 7.30 8.40 -5.91
C CYS A 95 6.07 9.03 -5.25
N GLY A 96 5.14 8.23 -4.72
CA GLY A 96 3.91 8.72 -4.10
C GLY A 96 2.85 9.26 -5.05
N PHE A 97 3.10 9.30 -6.37
CA PHE A 97 2.15 9.85 -7.34
C PHE A 97 0.85 9.03 -7.44
N ASP A 98 -0.28 9.70 -7.24
CA ASP A 98 -1.64 9.14 -7.29
C ASP A 98 -2.42 9.70 -8.49
N ALA A 99 -2.67 8.84 -9.49
CA ALA A 99 -3.38 9.22 -10.71
C ALA A 99 -4.86 9.57 -10.47
N ALA A 100 -5.51 8.99 -9.46
CA ALA A 100 -6.90 9.28 -9.14
C ALA A 100 -7.06 10.70 -8.59
N TRP A 101 -6.10 11.14 -7.76
CA TRP A 101 -6.07 12.53 -7.29
C TRP A 101 -5.64 13.48 -8.39
N TYR A 102 -4.64 13.15 -9.22
CA TYR A 102 -4.24 14.03 -10.32
C TYR A 102 -5.39 14.35 -11.28
N LYS A 103 -6.26 13.38 -11.58
CA LYS A 103 -7.46 13.59 -12.40
C LYS A 103 -8.50 14.50 -11.71
N LYS A 104 -8.54 14.51 -10.38
CA LYS A 104 -9.52 15.28 -9.59
C LYS A 104 -9.02 16.68 -9.23
N ASP A 105 -7.80 16.78 -8.75
CA ASP A 105 -7.10 18.02 -8.36
C ASP A 105 -5.58 17.81 -8.41
N VAL A 106 -4.91 18.61 -9.23
CA VAL A 106 -3.45 18.57 -9.40
C VAL A 106 -2.70 19.04 -8.16
N ASN A 107 -3.28 19.96 -7.38
CA ASN A 107 -2.62 20.51 -6.18
C ASN A 107 -2.52 19.45 -5.08
N VAL A 108 -3.60 18.72 -4.83
CA VAL A 108 -3.61 17.62 -3.84
C VAL A 108 -2.66 16.50 -4.27
N ALA A 109 -2.58 16.22 -5.58
CA ALA A 109 -1.61 15.23 -6.08
C ALA A 109 -0.16 15.65 -5.82
N ARG A 110 0.16 16.94 -5.94
CA ARG A 110 1.49 17.49 -5.62
C ARG A 110 1.78 17.40 -4.13
N GLU A 111 0.82 17.80 -3.29
CA GLU A 111 0.96 17.75 -1.83
C GLU A 111 1.28 16.32 -1.34
N LYS A 112 0.57 15.32 -1.87
CA LYS A 112 0.84 13.90 -1.54
C LYS A 112 2.21 13.41 -1.96
N VAL A 113 2.69 13.85 -3.12
CA VAL A 113 4.04 13.53 -3.57
C VAL A 113 5.05 14.17 -2.61
N ASP A 114 4.87 15.43 -2.24
CA ASP A 114 5.78 16.11 -1.32
C ASP A 114 5.74 15.50 0.10
N GLU A 115 4.56 15.08 0.58
CA GLU A 115 4.41 14.32 1.83
C GLU A 115 5.20 13.00 1.78
N PHE A 116 5.08 12.26 0.67
CA PHE A 116 5.79 10.99 0.47
C PHE A 116 7.33 11.17 0.57
N TRP A 117 7.88 12.22 -0.04
CA TRP A 117 9.32 12.49 0.01
C TRP A 117 9.78 13.05 1.37
N LYS A 118 8.93 13.80 2.09
CA LYS A 118 9.24 14.25 3.45
C LYS A 118 9.41 13.08 4.42
N VAL A 119 8.51 12.09 4.35
CA VAL A 119 8.58 10.88 5.19
C VAL A 119 9.87 10.12 4.87
N ARG A 120 10.14 9.85 3.60
CA ARG A 120 11.32 9.09 3.18
C ARG A 120 12.64 9.74 3.61
N ASN A 121 12.78 11.05 3.44
CA ASN A 121 14.00 11.75 3.88
C ASN A 121 14.21 11.67 5.41
N THR A 122 13.12 11.62 6.19
CA THR A 122 13.22 11.49 7.65
C THR A 122 13.73 10.10 8.05
N ASP A 123 13.30 9.05 7.34
CA ASP A 123 13.77 7.68 7.57
C ASP A 123 15.26 7.51 7.19
N ASP A 124 15.70 8.19 6.12
CA ASP A 124 17.10 8.21 5.69
C ASP A 124 18.01 8.92 6.73
N ASP A 125 17.53 9.98 7.39
CA ASP A 125 18.30 10.67 8.45
C ASP A 125 18.46 9.81 9.73
N VAL A 126 17.46 9.01 10.09
CA VAL A 126 17.51 8.12 11.28
C VAL A 126 18.44 6.92 11.07
N SER A 127 18.54 6.42 9.83
CA SER A 127 19.40 5.28 9.50
C SER A 127 20.89 5.65 9.44
N LEU A 128 21.22 6.92 9.26
CA LEU A 128 22.60 7.42 9.32
C LEU A 128 23.12 7.58 10.77
N GLU A 129 22.26 7.88 11.75
CA GLU A 129 22.69 7.95 13.17
C GLU A 129 23.03 6.56 13.76
N HIS A 130 22.36 5.50 13.32
CA HIS A 130 22.66 4.14 13.81
C HIS A 130 23.95 3.55 13.25
N THR A 131 24.37 3.96 12.06
CA THR A 131 25.59 3.44 11.43
C THR A 131 26.85 4.08 12.01
N HIS A 132 26.76 5.33 12.50
CA HIS A 132 27.93 6.03 13.07
C HIS A 132 28.24 5.65 14.53
N ASN A 133 27.32 4.99 15.25
CA ASN A 133 27.55 4.56 16.64
C ASN A 133 28.11 3.13 16.73
N SER A 134 27.99 2.31 15.67
CA SER A 134 28.55 0.95 15.63
C SER A 134 30.03 0.91 15.25
N ASP A 135 30.56 1.94 14.57
CA ASP A 135 31.97 1.99 14.17
C ASP A 135 32.90 2.48 15.30
N PHE A 136 32.37 3.11 16.36
CA PHE A 136 33.17 3.56 17.50
C PHE A 136 33.36 2.48 18.58
N VAL A 137 32.52 1.43 18.59
CA VAL A 137 32.57 0.35 19.60
C VAL A 137 33.60 -0.73 19.24
N SER A 138 34.01 -0.81 17.98
CA SER A 138 34.96 -1.81 17.46
C SER A 138 36.44 -1.45 17.70
N GLU A 139 36.79 -0.19 17.91
CA GLU A 139 38.19 0.20 18.19
C GLU A 139 38.59 0.03 19.66
N GLN A 140 37.67 0.13 20.63
CA GLN A 140 38.02 -0.01 22.05
C GLN A 140 38.27 -1.46 22.51
N ASN A 141 37.82 -2.47 21.75
CA ASN A 141 37.99 -3.88 22.13
C ASN A 141 39.34 -4.49 21.70
N TYR A 142 40.17 -3.79 20.93
CA TYR A 142 41.44 -4.35 20.44
C TYR A 142 42.67 -4.02 21.30
N GLU A 143 42.59 -3.05 22.22
CA GLU A 143 43.72 -2.71 23.10
C GLU A 143 43.78 -3.54 24.39
N GLU A 144 42.67 -4.12 24.85
CA GLU A 144 42.61 -4.79 26.17
C GLU A 144 43.11 -6.25 26.17
N ASP A 145 43.21 -6.90 24.99
CA ASP A 145 43.60 -8.32 24.88
C ASP A 145 45.11 -8.54 24.61
N SER A 146 45.93 -7.48 24.55
CA SER A 146 47.36 -7.59 24.17
C SER A 146 48.36 -7.62 25.34
N VAL A 147 47.89 -7.60 26.59
CA VAL A 147 48.74 -7.65 27.80
C VAL A 147 48.38 -8.86 28.66
N SER A 148 48.66 -10.08 28.18
CA SER A 148 48.59 -11.27 29.03
C SER A 148 49.45 -12.41 28.47
N TYR A 149 50.60 -12.61 29.12
CA TYR A 149 51.57 -13.73 29.07
C TYR A 149 52.61 -13.76 27.95
#